data_AF-A0A844DB47-F1
#
_entry.id   AF-A0A844DB47-F1
#
_cell.length_a   1.000
_cell.length_b   1.000
_cell.length_c   1.000
_cell.angle_alpha   90.00
_cell.angle_beta   90.00
_cell.angle_gamma   90.00
#
_symmetry.space_group_name_H-M   'P 1'
#
loop_
_entity.id
_entity.type
_entity.pdbx_description
1 polymer ?
#
loop_
_entity_poly.entity_id
_entity_poly.type
_entity_poly.pdbx_seq_one_letter_code
_entity_poly.pdbx_strand_id
1 'polypeptide(L)'
;MTRTSDPGQDFPPSAYAICNLLLLMPHLPLTTESEVDYGAADPALLVQLADAGDAALLIIHIGTAAVGRLLARAATDPFGEEELADVVESLGWLVAELNDLATVAHKISGRCRQLTYDYAPEIASSLPLAKP
;
A
#
# COMPACT_ATOMS: atom_id res chain seq x y z
N MET A 1 28.58 16.78 -16.50
CA MET A 1 28.08 15.41 -16.26
C MET A 1 26.57 15.47 -16.14
N THR A 2 25.89 15.32 -17.26
CA THR A 2 24.43 15.34 -17.41
C THR A 2 23.90 13.96 -17.01
N ARG A 3 23.11 13.91 -15.95
CA ARG A 3 22.43 12.70 -15.48
C ARG A 3 21.37 12.33 -16.51
N THR A 4 21.67 11.34 -17.33
CA THR A 4 20.71 10.69 -18.23
C THR A 4 19.63 10.06 -17.36
N SER A 5 18.41 10.58 -17.46
CA SER A 5 17.19 9.97 -16.95
C SER A 5 17.03 8.59 -17.59
N ASP A 6 16.94 7.55 -16.76
CA ASP A 6 16.72 6.17 -17.16
C ASP A 6 15.27 5.99 -17.68
N PRO A 7 15.05 5.58 -18.94
CA PRO A 7 13.73 5.46 -19.54
C PRO A 7 13.09 4.10 -19.21
N GLY A 8 12.90 3.84 -17.91
CA GLY A 8 12.37 2.56 -17.44
C GLY A 8 11.83 2.51 -16.01
N GLN A 9 11.81 3.62 -15.26
CA GLN A 9 11.08 3.66 -13.99
C GLN A 9 9.62 4.00 -14.25
N ASP A 10 8.83 2.98 -14.59
CA ASP A 10 7.39 3.01 -14.34
C ASP A 10 7.21 3.26 -12.84
N PHE A 11 6.81 4.48 -12.49
CA PHE A 11 6.33 4.75 -11.14
C PHE A 11 5.16 3.79 -10.86
N PRO A 12 5.10 3.16 -9.66
CA PRO A 12 4.03 2.22 -9.36
C PRO A 12 2.67 2.90 -9.56
N PRO A 13 1.67 2.16 -10.09
CA PRO A 13 0.40 2.75 -10.46
C PRO A 13 -0.31 3.31 -9.22
N SER A 14 -0.58 4.62 -9.32
CA SER A 14 -1.28 5.50 -8.39
C SER A 14 -0.45 6.03 -7.21
N ALA A 15 -0.23 7.36 -7.21
CA ALA A 15 0.26 8.14 -6.07
C ALA A 15 -0.69 8.13 -4.85
N TYR A 16 -1.73 7.30 -4.90
CA TYR A 16 -2.85 7.27 -3.96
C TYR A 16 -3.23 5.84 -3.57
N ALA A 17 -2.36 4.84 -3.74
CA ALA A 17 -2.74 3.44 -3.48
C ALA A 17 -3.28 3.21 -2.05
N ILE A 18 -2.60 3.76 -1.05
CA ILE A 18 -3.08 3.73 0.36
C ILE A 18 -4.39 4.51 0.50
N CYS A 19 -4.50 5.70 -0.12
CA CYS A 19 -5.74 6.48 -0.08
C CYS A 19 -6.91 5.73 -0.71
N ASN A 20 -6.69 5.07 -1.85
CA ASN A 20 -7.70 4.27 -2.54
C ASN A 20 -8.15 3.10 -1.68
N LEU A 21 -7.21 2.39 -1.04
CA LEU A 21 -7.55 1.33 -0.08
C LEU A 21 -8.46 1.88 1.03
N LEU A 22 -8.09 3.01 1.64
CA LEU A 22 -8.86 3.65 2.71
C LEU A 22 -10.22 4.18 2.25
N LEU A 23 -10.33 4.69 1.03
CA LEU A 23 -11.59 5.20 0.46
C LEU A 23 -12.58 4.09 0.14
N LEU A 24 -12.11 2.89 -0.19
CA LEU A 24 -12.96 1.75 -0.48
C LEU A 24 -13.48 1.06 0.80
N MET A 25 -12.73 1.10 1.91
CA MET A 25 -13.09 0.43 3.17
C MET A 25 -14.49 0.79 3.71
N PRO A 26 -14.95 2.05 3.73
CA PRO A 26 -16.28 2.41 4.23
C PRO A 26 -17.46 1.80 3.46
N HIS A 27 -17.21 1.26 2.27
CA HIS A 27 -18.23 0.62 1.44
C HIS A 27 -18.40 -0.88 1.75
N LEU A 28 -17.55 -1.45 2.59
CA LEU A 28 -17.68 -2.84 3.00
C LEU A 28 -18.85 -3.00 3.98
N PRO A 29 -19.72 -3.99 3.77
CA PRO A 29 -20.73 -4.34 4.76
C PRO A 29 -20.05 -4.90 6.01
N LEU A 30 -20.66 -4.63 7.17
CA LEU A 30 -20.23 -5.14 8.46
C LEU A 30 -21.26 -6.13 9.00
N THR A 31 -20.78 -7.14 9.71
CA THR A 31 -21.61 -8.02 10.53
C THR A 31 -22.18 -7.27 11.74
N THR A 32 -23.08 -7.91 12.49
CA THR A 32 -23.59 -7.37 13.77
C THR A 32 -22.50 -7.23 14.84
N GLU A 33 -21.36 -7.90 14.66
CA GLU A 33 -20.19 -7.85 15.55
C GLU A 33 -19.16 -6.80 15.12
N SER A 34 -19.49 -5.97 14.12
CA SER A 34 -18.59 -4.96 13.52
C SER A 34 -17.36 -5.55 12.81
N GLU A 35 -17.46 -6.80 12.36
CA GLU A 35 -16.45 -7.42 11.49
C GLU A 35 -16.83 -7.23 10.02
N VAL A 36 -15.86 -7.28 9.10
CA VAL A 36 -16.13 -7.17 7.66
C VAL A 36 -16.85 -8.41 7.16
N ASP A 37 -18.04 -8.24 6.60
CA ASP A 37 -18.79 -9.30 5.93
C ASP A 37 -18.39 -9.38 4.45
N TYR A 38 -17.26 -10.04 4.18
CA TYR A 38 -16.80 -10.23 2.81
C TYR A 38 -17.76 -11.05 1.93
N GLY A 39 -18.66 -11.85 2.52
CA GLY A 39 -19.62 -12.67 1.76
C GLY A 39 -20.81 -11.86 1.26
N ALA A 40 -21.20 -10.80 1.99
CA ALA A 40 -22.27 -9.88 1.60
C ALA A 40 -21.80 -8.71 0.73
N ALA A 41 -20.48 -8.54 0.54
CA ALA A 41 -19.91 -7.44 -0.22
C ALA A 41 -20.13 -7.59 -1.74
N ASP A 42 -20.26 -6.46 -2.43
CA ASP A 42 -20.25 -6.43 -3.90
C ASP A 42 -18.92 -6.99 -4.42
N PRO A 43 -18.92 -8.05 -5.27
CA PRO A 43 -17.69 -8.60 -5.85
C PRO A 43 -16.85 -7.56 -6.60
N ALA A 44 -17.47 -6.56 -7.24
CA ALA A 44 -16.75 -5.49 -7.91
C ALA A 44 -15.98 -4.58 -6.94
N LEU A 45 -16.54 -4.34 -5.74
CA LEU A 45 -15.84 -3.65 -4.66
C LEU A 45 -14.66 -4.50 -4.16
N LEU A 46 -14.86 -5.81 -3.98
CA LEU A 46 -13.79 -6.70 -3.52
C LEU A 46 -12.60 -6.73 -4.50
N VAL A 47 -12.86 -6.74 -5.81
CA VAL A 47 -11.79 -6.65 -6.83
C VAL A 47 -11.03 -5.32 -6.70
N GLN A 48 -11.72 -4.18 -6.62
CA GLN A 48 -11.07 -2.88 -6.45
C GLN A 48 -10.26 -2.79 -5.15
N LEU A 49 -10.76 -3.40 -4.08
CA LEU A 49 -10.07 -3.42 -2.79
C LEU A 49 -8.81 -4.29 -2.85
N ALA A 50 -8.87 -5.42 -3.57
CA ALA A 50 -7.68 -6.25 -3.83
C ALA A 50 -6.63 -5.51 -4.64
N ASP A 51 -7.05 -4.83 -5.72
CA ASP A 51 -6.14 -4.07 -6.58
C ASP A 51 -5.48 -2.91 -5.82
N ALA A 52 -6.26 -2.16 -5.02
CA ALA A 52 -5.74 -1.10 -4.16
C ALA A 52 -4.82 -1.64 -3.07
N GLY A 53 -5.15 -2.78 -2.47
CA GLY A 53 -4.34 -3.46 -1.46
C GLY A 53 -2.99 -3.94 -2.01
N ASP A 54 -2.99 -4.56 -3.20
CA ASP A 54 -1.76 -5.01 -3.88
C ASP A 54 -0.86 -3.82 -4.27
N ALA A 55 -1.46 -2.73 -4.76
CA ALA A 55 -0.73 -1.51 -5.08
C ALA A 55 -0.13 -0.86 -3.82
N ALA A 56 -0.89 -0.81 -2.72
CA ALA A 56 -0.41 -0.29 -1.44
C ALA A 56 0.75 -1.13 -0.89
N LEU A 57 0.62 -2.47 -0.93
CA LEU A 57 1.66 -3.40 -0.52
C LEU A 57 2.95 -3.18 -1.32
N LEU A 58 2.85 -3.04 -2.64
CA LEU A 58 4.00 -2.79 -3.51
C LEU A 58 4.69 -1.47 -3.16
N ILE A 59 3.93 -0.39 -3.03
CA ILE A 59 4.48 0.95 -2.74
C ILE A 59 5.15 0.98 -1.36
N ILE A 60 4.53 0.35 -0.36
CA ILE A 60 5.11 0.24 0.98
C ILE A 60 6.44 -0.51 0.92
N HIS A 61 6.51 -1.68 0.29
CA HIS A 61 7.76 -2.44 0.20
C HIS A 61 8.86 -1.68 -0.54
N ILE A 62 8.54 -1.02 -1.66
CA ILE A 62 9.51 -0.21 -2.42
C ILE A 62 9.99 0.97 -1.56
N GLY A 63 9.08 1.65 -0.87
CA GLY A 63 9.37 2.79 0.01
C GLY A 63 10.25 2.40 1.19
N THR A 64 9.88 1.34 1.92
CA THR A 64 10.66 0.80 3.04
C THR A 64 12.07 0.39 2.59
N ALA A 65 12.20 -0.27 1.43
CA ALA A 65 13.52 -0.61 0.88
C ALA A 65 14.35 0.63 0.51
N ALA A 66 13.72 1.70 0.02
CA ALA A 66 14.40 2.97 -0.27
C ALA A 66 14.87 3.66 1.01
N VAL A 67 14.04 3.70 2.06
CA VAL A 67 14.43 4.23 3.39
C VAL A 67 15.63 3.46 3.94
N GLY A 68 15.61 2.13 3.89
CA GLY A 68 16.74 1.31 4.33
C GLY A 68 18.05 1.62 3.58
N ARG A 69 17.98 1.86 2.26
CA ARG A 69 19.15 2.28 1.47
C ARG A 69 19.65 3.67 1.85
N LEU A 70 18.74 4.62 2.15
CA LEU A 70 19.10 5.95 2.61
C LEU A 70 19.81 5.90 3.97
N LEU A 71 19.28 5.13 4.92
CA LEU A 71 19.87 4.94 6.24
C LEU A 71 21.28 4.32 6.14
N ALA A 72 21.43 3.28 5.34
CA ALA A 72 22.74 2.64 5.11
C ALA A 72 23.77 3.61 4.52
N ARG A 73 23.33 4.56 3.68
CA ARG A 73 24.21 5.58 3.10
C ARG A 73 24.53 6.71 4.09
N ALA A 74 23.54 7.18 4.84
CA ALA A 74 23.71 8.23 5.84
C ALA A 74 24.70 7.82 6.95
N ALA A 75 24.72 6.54 7.34
CA ALA A 75 25.69 6.00 8.30
C ALA A 75 27.17 6.12 7.85
N THR A 76 27.43 6.44 6.58
CA THR A 76 28.79 6.63 6.04
C THR A 76 29.22 8.10 5.93
N ASP A 77 28.31 9.05 6.14
CA ASP A 77 28.58 10.50 6.13
C ASP A 77 28.86 10.98 7.58
N PRO A 78 29.70 12.02 7.79
CA PRO A 78 30.00 12.54 9.12
C PRO A 78 28.85 13.43 9.60
N PHE A 79 27.71 12.82 9.91
CA PHE A 79 26.66 13.46 10.70
C PHE A 79 27.11 13.53 12.17
N GLY A 80 26.62 14.52 12.92
CA GLY A 80 26.74 14.50 14.37
C GLY A 80 26.03 13.24 14.90
N GLU A 81 26.73 12.42 15.68
CA GLU A 81 26.26 11.09 16.11
C GLU A 81 24.88 11.13 16.79
N GLU A 82 24.58 12.20 17.52
CA GLU A 82 23.32 12.37 18.28
C GLU A 82 22.12 12.71 17.38
N GLU A 83 22.29 13.60 16.39
CA GLU A 83 21.23 13.95 15.41
C GLU A 83 20.92 12.78 14.47
N LEU A 84 21.94 11.99 14.12
CA LEU A 84 21.75 10.79 13.29
C LEU A 84 20.97 9.70 14.05
N ALA A 85 21.19 9.55 15.36
CA ALA A 85 20.51 8.55 16.19
C ALA A 85 18.99 8.77 16.23
N ASP A 86 18.54 10.00 16.52
CA ASP A 86 17.11 10.35 16.58
C ASP A 86 16.39 10.12 15.24
N VAL A 87 17.06 10.43 14.14
CA VAL A 87 16.53 10.23 12.77
C VAL A 87 16.41 8.74 12.44
N VAL A 88 17.44 7.96 12.77
CA VAL A 88 17.43 6.49 12.56
C VAL A 88 16.31 5.84 13.36
N GLU A 89 16.15 6.23 14.62
CA GLU A 89 15.07 5.74 15.48
C GLU A 89 13.70 6.09 14.90
N SER A 90 13.47 7.36 14.59
CA SER A 90 12.18 7.84 14.03
C SER A 90 11.81 7.13 12.73
N LEU A 91 12.79 6.89 11.85
CA LEU A 91 12.59 6.13 10.62
C LEU A 91 12.34 4.64 10.88
N GLY A 92 12.98 4.06 11.90
CA GLY A 92 12.72 2.70 12.35
C GLY A 92 11.27 2.49 12.76
N TRP A 93 10.72 3.41 13.56
CA TRP A 93 9.31 3.39 13.96
C TRP A 93 8.37 3.48 12.75
N LEU A 94 8.63 4.41 11.83
CA LEU A 94 7.82 4.55 10.61
C LEU A 94 7.85 3.28 9.76
N VAL A 95 9.04 2.66 9.58
CA VAL A 95 9.18 1.42 8.82
C VAL A 95 8.39 0.27 9.46
N ALA A 96 8.36 0.19 10.79
CA ALA A 96 7.56 -0.80 11.50
C ALA A 96 6.05 -0.62 11.21
N GLU A 97 5.54 0.59 11.37
CA GLU A 97 4.13 0.92 11.08
C GLU A 97 3.75 0.65 9.63
N LEU A 98 4.63 0.98 8.68
CA LEU A 98 4.42 0.69 7.27
C LEU A 98 4.34 -0.82 7.01
N ASN A 99 5.20 -1.63 7.65
CA ASN A 99 5.14 -3.09 7.52
C ASN A 99 3.87 -3.70 8.13
N ASP A 100 3.37 -3.15 9.23
CA ASP A 100 2.09 -3.58 9.80
C ASP A 100 0.93 -3.24 8.87
N LEU A 101 0.94 -2.04 8.27
CA LEU A 101 -0.04 -1.65 7.25
C LEU A 101 0.03 -2.58 6.01
N ALA A 102 1.24 -2.90 5.53
CA ALA A 102 1.43 -3.85 4.43
C ALA A 102 0.86 -5.23 4.75
N THR A 103 1.04 -5.70 5.99
CA THR A 103 0.48 -6.98 6.45
C THR A 103 -1.04 -6.96 6.43
N VAL A 104 -1.66 -5.87 6.88
CA VAL A 104 -3.13 -5.71 6.83
C VAL A 104 -3.62 -5.64 5.38
N ALA A 105 -2.97 -4.85 4.52
CA ALA A 105 -3.31 -4.76 3.10
C ALA A 105 -3.20 -6.12 2.38
N HIS A 106 -2.16 -6.90 2.68
CA HIS A 106 -1.98 -8.24 2.13
C HIS A 106 -3.11 -9.20 2.54
N LYS A 107 -3.52 -9.17 3.81
CA LYS A 107 -4.64 -10.00 4.31
C LYS A 107 -5.96 -9.64 3.62
N ILE A 108 -6.25 -8.35 3.50
CA ILE A 108 -7.45 -7.84 2.81
C ILE A 108 -7.43 -8.29 1.35
N SER A 109 -6.34 -8.00 0.63
CA SER A 109 -6.21 -8.37 -0.78
C SER A 109 -6.35 -9.87 -0.99
N GLY A 110 -5.63 -10.68 -0.20
CA GLY A 110 -5.71 -12.14 -0.28
C GLY A 110 -7.13 -12.66 -0.07
N ARG A 111 -7.87 -12.12 0.89
CA ARG A 111 -9.25 -12.51 1.14
C ARG A 111 -10.17 -12.12 -0.01
N CYS A 112 -10.04 -10.90 -0.52
CA CYS A 112 -10.81 -10.42 -1.67
C CYS A 112 -10.56 -11.25 -2.93
N ARG A 113 -9.30 -11.56 -3.24
CA ARG A 113 -8.90 -12.41 -4.39
C ARG A 113 -9.49 -13.82 -4.28
N GLN A 114 -9.46 -14.43 -3.10
CA GLN A 114 -10.03 -15.75 -2.87
C GLN A 114 -11.54 -15.78 -3.17
N LEU A 115 -12.27 -14.73 -2.82
CA LEU A 115 -13.72 -14.64 -3.00
C LEU A 115 -14.15 -14.18 -4.39
N THR A 116 -13.21 -13.68 -5.20
CA THR A 116 -13.47 -13.14 -6.54
C THR A 116 -12.74 -13.92 -7.64
N TYR A 117 -12.19 -15.11 -7.34
CA TYR A 117 -11.36 -15.86 -8.28
C TYR A 117 -12.10 -16.26 -9.57
N ASP A 118 -13.41 -16.45 -9.49
CA ASP A 118 -14.31 -16.81 -10.59
C ASP A 118 -15.22 -15.65 -11.03
N TYR A 119 -14.99 -14.45 -10.48
CA TYR A 119 -15.78 -13.28 -10.83
C TYR A 119 -15.42 -12.76 -12.23
N ALA A 120 -16.35 -12.90 -13.16
CA ALA A 120 -16.23 -12.46 -14.55
C ALA A 120 -17.47 -11.64 -14.96
N PRO A 121 -17.53 -10.34 -14.62
CA PRO A 121 -18.71 -9.53 -14.91
C PRO A 121 -18.81 -9.18 -16.39
N GLU A 122 -20.03 -9.21 -16.93
CA GLU A 122 -20.32 -8.73 -18.29
C GLU A 122 -20.25 -7.19 -18.37
N ILE A 123 -20.54 -6.50 -17.26
CA ILE A 123 -20.48 -5.04 -17.13
C ILE A 123 -19.69 -4.69 -15.88
N ALA A 124 -18.59 -3.95 -16.05
CA ALA A 124 -17.78 -3.49 -14.93
C ALA A 124 -18.47 -2.33 -14.19
N SER A 125 -18.80 -2.55 -12.91
CA SER A 125 -19.16 -1.49 -11.97
C SER A 125 -17.92 -1.13 -11.15
N SER A 126 -17.69 0.16 -10.88
CA SER A 126 -16.55 0.60 -10.06
C SER A 126 -16.90 1.81 -9.21
N LEU A 127 -16.35 1.87 -8.01
CA LEU A 127 -16.43 3.05 -7.16
C LEU A 127 -15.37 4.08 -7.59
N PRO A 128 -15.64 5.38 -7.40
CA PRO A 128 -14.67 6.41 -7.75
C PRO A 128 -13.44 6.34 -6.82
N LEU A 129 -12.25 6.26 -7.43
CA LEU A 129 -10.96 6.31 -6.74
C LEU A 129 -10.42 7.75 -6.68
N ALA A 130 -9.39 7.96 -5.84
CA ALA A 130 -8.68 9.23 -5.78
C ALA A 130 -8.08 9.58 -7.16
N LYS A 131 -8.15 10.87 -7.50
CA LYS A 131 -7.62 11.40 -8.76
C LYS A 131 -6.20 11.95 -8.56
N PRO A 132 -5.31 11.78 -9.54
CA PRO A 132 -4.02 12.50 -9.59
C PRO A 132 -4.18 14.00 -9.81
#